data_AF-A0A239MPG7-F1
#
_entry.id   AF-A0A239MPG7-F1
#
_cell.length_a   1.000
_cell.length_b   1.000
_cell.length_c   1.000
_cell.angle_alpha   90.00
_cell.angle_beta   90.00
_cell.angle_gamma   90.00
#
_symmetry.space_group_name_H-M   'P 1'
#
loop_
_entity.id
_entity.type
_entity.pdbx_description
1 polymer ?
#
loop_
_entity_poly.entity_id
_entity_poly.type
_entity_poly.pdbx_seq_one_letter_code
_entity_poly.pdbx_strand_id
1 'polypeptide(L)'
;MFCDADDRVHVDWLRWLVDRARSADIVSCAVETETINPPAVHKWRPLYPSDKRFHARFLPFVFGAGFAVDRALYMHVGGCDETLVHGGEDVDLSWRIQLAGGTLAHEKRSVVAYRSRATLRGLWHQTRRYGVADARLFKSYRGYGMPRATWSDLFWTVVTLLVNNPLVPQSLSRIDRGRWVSLVAFLVGNWQGSVRHRVLYF
;
A
#
# COMPACT_ATOMS: atom_id res chain seq x y z
N MET A 1 -0.63 18.17 -4.28
CA MET A 1 0.36 17.08 -4.43
C MET A 1 0.80 16.66 -3.06
N PHE A 2 1.19 15.41 -2.93
CA PHE A 2 1.55 14.79 -1.67
C PHE A 2 2.86 14.03 -1.83
N CYS A 3 3.71 14.15 -0.82
CA CYS A 3 4.94 13.40 -0.67
C CYS A 3 5.26 13.35 0.83
N ASP A 4 5.67 12.17 1.31
CA ASP A 4 6.02 12.00 2.71
C ASP A 4 7.35 12.67 3.05
N ALA A 5 7.48 13.17 4.28
CA ALA A 5 8.65 13.92 4.71
C ALA A 5 9.92 13.08 4.83
N ASP A 6 9.82 11.75 4.94
CA ASP A 6 10.95 10.82 5.04
C ASP A 6 11.40 10.23 3.70
N ASP A 7 10.68 10.54 2.62
CA ASP A 7 10.95 10.10 1.25
C ASP A 7 11.84 11.09 0.48
N ARG A 8 12.41 10.62 -0.64
CA ARG A 8 13.20 11.45 -1.54
C ARG A 8 12.66 11.38 -2.96
N VAL A 9 12.21 12.52 -3.49
CA VAL A 9 11.79 12.62 -4.89
C VAL A 9 13.00 12.62 -5.83
N HIS A 10 12.85 12.03 -7.01
CA HIS A 10 13.88 12.11 -8.07
C HIS A 10 13.81 13.46 -8.80
N VAL A 11 14.87 13.76 -9.57
CA VAL A 11 14.86 14.92 -10.49
C VAL A 11 13.68 14.80 -11.45
N ASP A 12 13.05 15.94 -11.76
CA ASP A 12 11.85 16.04 -12.61
C ASP A 12 10.59 15.33 -12.09
N TRP A 13 10.60 14.75 -10.88
CA TRP A 13 9.41 14.13 -10.26
C TRP A 13 8.18 15.02 -10.38
N LEU A 14 8.31 16.27 -9.93
CA LEU A 14 7.22 17.25 -9.96
C LEU A 14 6.77 17.56 -11.40
N ARG A 15 7.72 17.71 -12.34
CA ARG A 15 7.45 18.04 -13.73
C ARG A 15 6.59 16.95 -14.39
N TRP A 16 6.98 15.69 -14.26
CA TRP A 16 6.24 14.57 -14.83
C TRP A 16 4.86 14.41 -14.21
N LEU A 17 4.78 14.61 -12.88
CA LEU A 17 3.52 14.52 -12.17
C LEU A 17 2.52 15.61 -12.58
N VAL A 18 2.98 16.86 -12.72
CA VAL A 18 2.18 17.98 -13.24
C VAL A 18 1.71 17.72 -14.66
N ASP A 19 2.61 17.27 -15.54
CA ASP A 19 2.29 17.00 -16.94
C ASP A 19 1.18 15.94 -17.05
N ARG A 20 1.30 14.86 -16.27
CA ARG A 20 0.30 13.79 -16.28
C ARG A 20 -1.03 14.21 -15.66
N ALA A 21 -1.02 15.09 -14.66
CA ALA A 21 -2.24 15.60 -14.01
C ALA A 21 -3.09 16.48 -14.93
N ARG A 22 -2.60 16.88 -16.11
CA ARG A 22 -3.40 17.58 -17.12
C ARG A 22 -4.48 16.71 -17.76
N SER A 23 -4.33 15.38 -17.69
CA SER A 23 -5.20 14.41 -18.36
C SER A 23 -5.82 13.38 -17.41
N ALA A 24 -5.68 13.56 -16.10
CA ALA A 24 -6.20 12.64 -15.09
C ALA A 24 -6.43 13.34 -13.76
N ASP A 25 -7.43 12.88 -13.02
CA ASP A 25 -7.86 13.53 -11.77
C ASP A 25 -7.02 13.11 -10.56
N ILE A 26 -6.45 11.92 -10.58
CA ILE A 26 -5.47 11.47 -9.60
C ILE A 26 -4.34 10.71 -10.30
N VAL A 27 -3.09 11.00 -9.93
CA VAL A 27 -1.89 10.47 -10.58
C VAL A 27 -0.97 9.84 -9.57
N SER A 28 -0.71 8.54 -9.73
CA SER A 28 0.32 7.81 -8.99
C SER A 28 1.70 8.05 -9.59
N CYS A 29 2.70 8.09 -8.72
CA CYS A 29 4.11 8.01 -9.10
C CYS A 29 4.58 6.55 -9.15
N ALA A 30 5.71 6.31 -9.82
CA ALA A 30 6.52 5.13 -9.55
C ALA A 30 7.22 5.25 -8.19
N VAL A 31 7.44 4.10 -7.55
CA VAL A 31 8.13 4.03 -6.26
C VAL A 31 9.28 3.04 -6.35
N GLU A 32 10.45 3.47 -5.92
CA GLU A 32 11.63 2.62 -5.76
C GLU A 32 12.11 2.66 -4.31
N THR A 33 12.81 1.62 -3.87
CA THR A 33 13.29 1.50 -2.49
C THR A 33 14.79 1.27 -2.41
N GLU A 34 15.51 1.30 -3.52
CA GLU A 34 16.91 0.90 -3.58
C GLU A 34 17.85 2.05 -3.26
N THR A 35 17.55 3.26 -3.73
CA THR A 35 18.54 4.36 -3.71
C THR A 35 18.74 4.99 -2.33
N ILE A 36 17.82 4.75 -1.39
CA ILE A 36 17.87 5.32 -0.04
C ILE A 36 17.85 4.28 1.08
N ASN A 37 17.58 3.00 0.81
CA ASN A 37 17.50 1.99 1.86
C ASN A 37 18.68 1.00 1.79
N PRO A 38 19.11 0.40 2.92
CA PRO A 38 20.11 -0.66 2.89
C PRO A 38 19.65 -1.87 2.05
N PRO A 39 20.57 -2.59 1.37
CA PRO A 39 20.23 -3.75 0.54
C PRO A 39 19.43 -4.86 1.24
N ALA A 40 19.57 -5.02 2.55
CA ALA A 40 18.78 -5.98 3.31
C ALA A 40 17.31 -5.55 3.46
N VAL A 41 17.04 -4.24 3.56
CA VAL A 41 15.74 -3.68 3.90
C VAL A 41 14.80 -3.65 2.68
N HIS A 42 15.31 -3.32 1.49
CA HIS A 42 14.47 -3.24 0.28
C HIS A 42 13.76 -4.58 -0.03
N LYS A 43 14.38 -5.71 0.34
CA LYS A 43 13.81 -7.06 0.13
C LYS A 43 12.65 -7.41 1.06
N TRP A 44 12.53 -6.72 2.19
CA TRP A 44 11.52 -7.04 3.21
C TRP A 44 10.10 -6.73 2.75
N ARG A 45 9.92 -5.72 1.90
CA ARG A 45 8.64 -5.40 1.25
C ARG A 45 8.89 -5.03 -0.21
N PRO A 46 8.89 -6.02 -1.13
CA PRO A 46 8.97 -5.71 -2.54
C PRO A 46 7.78 -4.84 -2.94
N LEU A 47 8.04 -3.71 -3.60
CA LEU A 47 7.02 -2.85 -4.18
C LEU A 47 6.77 -3.23 -5.64
N TYR A 48 5.73 -2.63 -6.23
CA TYR A 48 5.37 -2.86 -7.62
C TYR A 48 6.49 -2.38 -8.54
N PRO A 49 6.71 -3.06 -9.68
CA PRO A 49 7.57 -2.52 -10.74
C PRO A 49 7.14 -1.10 -11.12
N SER A 50 8.09 -0.24 -11.46
CA SER A 50 7.85 1.18 -11.70
C SER A 50 6.88 1.47 -12.86
N ASP A 51 6.69 0.52 -13.78
CA ASP A 51 5.75 0.61 -14.90
C ASP A 51 4.32 0.16 -14.56
N LYS A 52 4.08 -0.38 -13.36
CA LYS A 52 2.78 -0.92 -12.92
C LYS A 52 2.08 0.01 -11.94
N ARG A 53 0.76 0.06 -12.05
CA ARG A 53 -0.10 0.72 -11.07
C ARG A 53 -0.13 -0.09 -9.78
N PHE A 54 -0.36 0.59 -8.66
CA PHE A 54 -0.68 -0.09 -7.41
C PHE A 54 -2.11 -0.63 -7.47
N HIS A 55 -2.27 -1.88 -7.09
CA HIS A 55 -3.57 -2.56 -7.09
C HIS A 55 -3.83 -3.21 -5.74
N ALA A 56 -4.96 -2.87 -5.15
CA ALA A 56 -5.56 -3.65 -4.07
C ALA A 56 -6.62 -4.59 -4.67
N ARG A 57 -7.35 -5.33 -3.83
CA ARG A 57 -8.37 -6.28 -4.30
C ARG A 57 -9.55 -5.64 -5.03
N PHE A 58 -9.75 -4.34 -4.92
CA PHE A 58 -10.89 -3.63 -5.49
C PHE A 58 -10.52 -2.80 -6.72
N LEU A 59 -10.01 -1.59 -6.51
CA LEU A 59 -9.60 -0.65 -7.55
C LEU A 59 -8.11 -0.31 -7.40
N PRO A 60 -7.45 0.16 -8.48
CA PRO A 60 -6.11 0.71 -8.36
C PRO A 60 -6.10 1.94 -7.44
N PHE A 61 -4.93 2.25 -6.89
CA PHE A 61 -4.76 3.37 -5.96
C PHE A 61 -3.42 4.07 -6.17
N VAL A 62 -3.26 5.24 -5.55
CA VAL A 62 -1.97 5.93 -5.48
C VAL A 62 -1.25 5.58 -4.19
N PHE A 63 0.07 5.46 -4.23
CA PHE A 63 0.87 5.19 -3.04
C PHE A 63 1.18 6.50 -2.30
N GLY A 64 0.92 6.56 -0.99
CA GLY A 64 1.05 7.76 -0.16
C GLY A 64 2.40 8.50 -0.26
N ALA A 65 3.49 7.77 -0.56
CA ALA A 65 4.83 8.34 -0.79
C ALA A 65 4.88 9.45 -1.85
N GLY A 66 3.96 9.43 -2.83
CA GLY A 66 4.00 10.38 -3.94
C GLY A 66 2.80 10.30 -4.87
N PHE A 67 1.99 11.35 -4.89
CA PHE A 67 0.89 11.48 -5.85
C PHE A 67 0.42 12.93 -6.07
N ALA A 68 -0.31 13.12 -7.16
CA ALA A 68 -1.05 14.35 -7.43
C ALA A 68 -2.54 14.05 -7.54
N VAL A 69 -3.35 15.04 -7.21
CA VAL A 69 -4.81 14.97 -7.27
C VAL A 69 -5.33 16.35 -7.65
N ASP A 70 -6.36 16.39 -8.48
CA ASP A 70 -7.10 17.61 -8.78
C ASP A 70 -7.67 18.19 -7.48
N ARG A 71 -7.49 19.51 -7.30
CA ARG A 71 -7.87 20.16 -6.04
C ARG A 71 -9.38 20.20 -5.87
N ALA A 72 -10.14 20.46 -6.94
CA ALA A 72 -11.59 20.56 -6.83
C ALA A 72 -12.18 19.19 -6.50
N LEU A 73 -11.72 18.13 -7.16
CA LEU A 73 -12.17 16.77 -6.87
C LEU A 73 -11.74 16.29 -5.48
N TYR A 74 -10.50 16.59 -5.05
CA TYR A 74 -10.05 16.31 -3.68
C TYR A 74 -10.98 16.91 -2.63
N MET A 75 -11.34 18.19 -2.79
CA MET A 75 -12.26 18.87 -1.87
C MET A 75 -13.68 18.31 -1.98
N HIS A 76 -14.14 17.98 -3.20
CA HIS A 76 -15.47 17.44 -3.45
C HIS A 76 -15.70 16.09 -2.75
N VAL A 77 -14.70 15.21 -2.75
CA VAL A 77 -14.79 13.91 -2.06
C VAL A 77 -14.51 13.99 -0.56
N GLY A 78 -14.16 15.17 -0.03
CA GLY A 78 -13.89 15.39 1.40
C GLY A 78 -12.43 15.16 1.82
N GLY A 79 -11.48 15.16 0.89
CA GLY A 79 -10.05 15.03 1.19
C GLY A 79 -9.65 13.65 1.71
N CYS A 80 -8.53 13.55 2.43
CA CYS A 80 -8.10 12.31 3.09
C CYS A 80 -8.96 12.06 4.34
N ASP A 81 -9.45 10.83 4.54
CA ASP A 81 -10.21 10.48 5.75
C ASP A 81 -9.28 10.38 6.96
N GLU A 82 -9.21 11.43 7.77
CA GLU A 82 -8.38 11.52 8.97
C GLU A 82 -8.74 10.47 10.03
N THR A 83 -9.92 9.86 9.94
CA THR A 83 -10.30 8.80 10.87
C THR A 83 -9.54 7.49 10.57
N LEU A 84 -8.90 7.34 9.40
CA LEU A 84 -8.03 6.20 9.01
C LEU A 84 -6.64 6.26 9.66
N VAL A 85 -6.57 6.27 10.99
CA VAL A 85 -5.31 6.45 11.75
C VAL A 85 -4.31 5.27 11.67
N HIS A 86 -4.63 4.20 10.92
CA HIS A 86 -3.77 3.02 10.75
C HIS A 86 -3.25 2.88 9.31
N GLY A 87 -3.40 3.92 8.49
CA GLY A 87 -3.09 3.86 7.05
C GLY A 87 -4.33 3.59 6.20
N GLY A 88 -4.12 3.57 4.88
CA GLY A 88 -5.16 3.29 3.88
C GLY A 88 -5.96 4.52 3.45
N GLU A 89 -5.62 5.71 3.94
CA GLU A 89 -6.22 6.99 3.54
C GLU A 89 -5.96 7.33 2.06
N ASP A 90 -4.80 6.94 1.53
CA ASP A 90 -4.43 7.05 0.12
C ASP A 90 -5.26 6.10 -0.77
N VAL A 91 -5.45 4.86 -0.30
CA VAL A 91 -6.33 3.86 -0.92
C VAL A 91 -7.79 4.35 -0.93
N ASP A 92 -8.29 4.78 0.23
CA ASP A 92 -9.64 5.29 0.40
C ASP A 92 -9.91 6.52 -0.48
N LEU A 93 -9.01 7.51 -0.48
CA LEU A 93 -9.09 8.68 -1.34
C LEU A 93 -9.15 8.28 -2.82
N SER A 94 -8.27 7.38 -3.24
CA SER A 94 -8.21 6.89 -4.62
C SER A 94 -9.52 6.25 -5.06
N TRP A 95 -10.16 5.48 -4.16
CA TRP A 95 -11.41 4.79 -4.45
C TRP A 95 -12.60 5.74 -4.44
N ARG A 96 -12.70 6.68 -3.50
CA ARG A 96 -13.74 7.72 -3.52
C ARG A 96 -13.70 8.55 -4.79
N ILE A 97 -12.50 8.93 -5.24
CA ILE A 97 -12.30 9.66 -6.49
C ILE A 97 -12.80 8.84 -7.69
N GLN A 98 -12.42 7.57 -7.81
CA GLN A 98 -12.87 6.72 -8.90
C GLN A 98 -14.37 6.44 -8.87
N LEU A 99 -14.96 6.25 -7.68
CA LEU A 99 -16.41 6.06 -7.51
C LEU A 99 -17.21 7.34 -7.80
N ALA A 100 -16.59 8.51 -7.66
CA ALA A 100 -17.16 9.79 -8.10
C ALA A 100 -17.01 10.05 -9.61
N GLY A 101 -16.49 9.09 -10.37
CA GLY A 101 -16.27 9.19 -11.82
C GLY A 101 -14.90 9.76 -12.22
N GLY A 102 -14.03 10.03 -11.25
CA GLY A 102 -12.67 10.50 -11.49
C GLY A 102 -11.74 9.43 -12.07
N THR A 103 -10.72 9.87 -12.77
CA THR A 103 -9.76 9.02 -13.47
C THR A 103 -8.44 8.88 -12.70
N LEU A 104 -7.94 7.65 -12.60
CA LEU A 104 -6.61 7.36 -12.04
C LEU A 104 -5.62 7.04 -13.17
N ALA A 105 -4.51 7.77 -13.19
CA ALA A 105 -3.37 7.52 -14.05
C ALA A 105 -2.11 7.17 -13.24
N HIS A 106 -1.13 6.57 -13.92
CA HIS A 106 0.19 6.26 -13.38
C HIS A 106 1.26 6.89 -14.27
N GLU A 107 2.22 7.58 -13.67
CA GLU A 107 3.35 8.19 -14.35
C GLU A 107 4.66 7.54 -13.90
N LYS A 108 5.16 6.61 -14.73
CA LYS A 108 6.35 5.83 -14.44
C LYS A 108 7.65 6.66 -14.38
N ARG A 109 7.68 7.85 -14.99
CA ARG A 109 8.84 8.76 -14.98
C ARG A 109 8.88 9.64 -13.74
N SER A 110 7.75 9.81 -13.06
CA SER A 110 7.67 10.48 -11.77
C SER A 110 8.05 9.46 -10.69
N VAL A 111 9.28 9.51 -10.18
CA VAL A 111 9.81 8.49 -9.26
C VAL A 111 10.02 9.07 -7.86
N VAL A 112 9.54 8.35 -6.84
CA VAL A 112 9.85 8.58 -5.43
C VAL A 112 10.69 7.44 -4.88
N ALA A 113 11.78 7.78 -4.21
CA ALA A 113 12.52 6.86 -3.37
C ALA A 113 11.80 6.76 -2.01
N TYR A 114 11.15 5.62 -1.75
CA TYR A 114 10.37 5.39 -0.53
C TYR A 114 11.23 4.86 0.62
N ARG A 115 11.11 5.49 1.78
CA ARG A 115 11.83 5.15 3.01
C ARG A 115 11.19 3.97 3.70
N SER A 116 11.85 2.82 3.57
CA SER A 116 11.43 1.62 4.28
C SER A 116 11.82 1.70 5.76
N ARG A 117 11.03 1.04 6.62
CA ARG A 117 11.38 0.90 8.04
C ARG A 117 12.62 0.01 8.17
N ALA A 118 13.69 0.57 8.73
CA ALA A 118 14.99 -0.10 8.83
C ALA A 118 15.08 -1.18 9.91
N THR A 119 14.07 -1.31 10.79
CA THR A 119 14.05 -2.31 11.87
C THR A 119 12.85 -3.25 11.72
N LEU A 120 13.02 -4.51 12.12
CA LEU A 120 11.92 -5.49 12.13
C LEU A 120 10.76 -5.04 13.00
N ARG A 121 11.04 -4.35 14.12
CA ARG A 121 10.01 -3.78 14.99
C ARG A 121 9.22 -2.67 14.27
N GLY A 122 9.91 -1.75 13.60
CA GLY A 122 9.27 -0.69 12.83
C GLY A 122 8.43 -1.24 11.67
N LEU A 123 8.98 -2.23 10.95
CA LEU A 123 8.29 -2.96 9.90
C LEU A 123 7.02 -3.65 10.42
N TRP A 124 7.13 -4.39 11.53
CA TRP A 124 5.99 -5.05 12.17
C TRP A 124 4.87 -4.05 12.48
N HIS A 125 5.19 -2.95 13.16
CA HIS A 125 4.18 -1.96 13.53
C HIS A 125 3.52 -1.32 12.29
N GLN A 126 4.30 -0.97 11.27
CA GLN A 126 3.77 -0.39 10.03
C GLN A 126 2.86 -1.39 9.31
N THR A 127 3.33 -2.62 9.06
CA THR A 127 2.57 -3.59 8.28
C THR A 127 1.34 -4.11 9.02
N ARG A 128 1.41 -4.24 10.36
CA ARG A 128 0.25 -4.55 11.19
C ARG A 128 -0.83 -3.48 11.07
N ARG A 129 -0.45 -2.20 11.05
CA ARG A 129 -1.39 -1.09 10.85
C ARG A 129 -2.07 -1.20 9.48
N TYR A 130 -1.32 -1.52 8.42
CA TYR A 130 -1.89 -1.77 7.09
C TYR A 130 -2.90 -2.91 7.07
N GLY A 131 -2.65 -4.02 7.78
CA GLY A 131 -3.63 -5.09 7.90
C GLY A 131 -4.93 -4.64 8.62
N VAL A 132 -4.82 -3.83 9.68
CA VAL A 132 -6.00 -3.26 10.35
C VAL A 132 -6.79 -2.35 9.40
N ALA A 133 -6.09 -1.53 8.63
CA ALA A 133 -6.68 -0.64 7.64
C ALA A 133 -7.38 -1.41 6.51
N ASP A 134 -6.80 -2.51 6.04
CA ASP A 134 -7.35 -3.35 4.96
C ASP A 134 -8.72 -3.94 5.33
N ALA A 135 -8.86 -4.49 6.55
CA ALA A 135 -10.16 -4.96 7.06
C ALA A 135 -11.20 -3.83 7.19
N ARG A 136 -10.74 -2.61 7.53
CA ARG A 136 -11.61 -1.43 7.59
C ARG A 136 -12.07 -1.00 6.20
N LEU A 137 -11.16 -0.94 5.24
CA LEU A 137 -11.46 -0.67 3.83
C LEU A 137 -12.46 -1.69 3.30
N PHE A 138 -12.25 -2.99 3.55
CA PHE A 138 -13.21 -4.02 3.18
C PHE A 138 -14.61 -3.76 3.75
N LYS A 139 -14.72 -3.38 5.03
CA LYS A 139 -16.02 -3.04 5.63
C LYS A 139 -16.71 -1.89 4.90
N SER A 140 -15.98 -0.84 4.55
CA SER A 140 -16.51 0.35 3.87
C SER A 140 -16.89 0.06 2.41
N TYR A 141 -16.08 -0.74 1.69
CA TYR A 141 -16.17 -0.89 0.25
C TYR A 141 -16.81 -2.19 -0.24
N ARG A 142 -17.13 -3.15 0.64
CA ARG A 142 -17.85 -4.38 0.26
C ARG A 142 -19.18 -4.12 -0.44
N GLY A 143 -19.88 -3.02 -0.10
CA GLY A 143 -21.13 -2.61 -0.74
C GLY A 143 -20.95 -2.05 -2.16
N TYR A 144 -19.73 -1.58 -2.47
CA TYR A 144 -19.34 -1.09 -3.79
C TYR A 144 -18.70 -2.18 -4.66
N GLY A 145 -18.68 -3.44 -4.19
CA GLY A 145 -18.15 -4.57 -4.95
C GLY A 145 -16.71 -4.97 -4.62
N MET A 146 -16.10 -4.46 -3.53
CA MET A 146 -14.78 -4.95 -3.09
C MET A 146 -14.84 -6.46 -2.81
N PRO A 147 -14.03 -7.29 -3.50
CA PRO A 147 -14.03 -8.73 -3.31
C PRO A 147 -13.61 -9.15 -1.91
N ARG A 148 -14.18 -10.25 -1.42
CA ARG A 148 -13.73 -10.89 -0.18
C ARG A 148 -12.39 -11.59 -0.40
N ALA A 149 -11.58 -11.67 0.65
CA ALA A 149 -10.53 -12.65 0.70
C ALA A 149 -11.11 -14.07 0.67
N THR A 150 -10.42 -14.99 0.00
CA THR A 150 -10.87 -16.39 -0.12
C THR A 150 -10.14 -17.27 0.88
N TRP A 151 -10.77 -18.35 1.33
CA TRP A 151 -10.11 -19.34 2.19
C TRP A 151 -8.84 -19.94 1.55
N SER A 152 -8.79 -19.99 0.22
CA SER A 152 -7.59 -20.36 -0.53
C SER A 152 -6.43 -19.38 -0.30
N ASP A 153 -6.71 -18.07 -0.34
CA ASP A 153 -5.72 -17.03 -0.08
C ASP A 153 -5.13 -17.16 1.33
N LEU A 154 -5.99 -17.40 2.32
CA LEU A 154 -5.56 -17.64 3.71
C LEU A 154 -4.72 -18.91 3.82
N PHE A 155 -5.20 -20.01 3.23
CA PHE A 155 -4.51 -21.29 3.24
C PHE A 155 -3.08 -21.16 2.68
N TRP A 156 -2.92 -20.56 1.49
CA TRP A 156 -1.61 -20.36 0.89
C TRP A 156 -0.72 -19.39 1.67
N THR A 157 -1.31 -18.37 2.29
CA THR A 157 -0.58 -17.47 3.20
C THR A 157 -0.04 -18.25 4.40
N VAL A 158 -0.87 -19.06 5.06
CA VAL A 158 -0.47 -19.87 6.22
C VAL A 158 0.59 -20.91 5.82
N VAL A 159 0.42 -21.61 4.70
CA VAL A 159 1.42 -22.55 4.18
C VAL A 159 2.75 -21.85 3.94
N THR A 160 2.73 -20.68 3.30
CA THR A 160 3.94 -19.87 3.05
C THR A 160 4.64 -19.51 4.37
N LEU A 161 3.88 -19.10 5.38
CA LEU A 161 4.42 -18.73 6.70
C LEU A 161 5.01 -19.93 7.45
N LEU A 162 4.39 -21.11 7.35
CA LEU A 162 4.88 -22.33 8.00
C LEU A 162 6.16 -22.85 7.33
N VAL A 163 6.17 -22.94 5.99
CA VAL A 163 7.31 -23.45 5.22
C VAL A 163 8.54 -22.53 5.31
N ASN A 164 8.34 -21.23 5.48
CA ASN A 164 9.42 -20.24 5.55
C ASN A 164 9.57 -19.64 6.95
N ASN A 165 9.19 -20.38 8.00
CA ASN A 165 9.35 -19.93 9.38
C ASN A 165 10.83 -19.59 9.67
N PRO A 166 11.14 -18.52 10.43
CA PRO A 166 12.50 -18.15 10.83
C PRO A 166 13.35 -19.26 11.50
N LEU A 167 12.74 -20.34 11.97
CA LEU A 167 13.45 -21.53 12.47
C LEU A 167 14.01 -22.42 11.35
N VAL A 168 13.53 -22.27 10.11
CA VAL A 168 14.04 -22.97 8.94
C VAL A 168 15.31 -22.26 8.46
N PRO A 169 16.41 -23.00 8.17
CA PRO A 169 17.64 -22.41 7.65
C PRO A 169 17.39 -21.55 6.40
N GLN A 170 18.05 -20.39 6.30
CA GLN A 170 17.83 -19.45 5.19
C GLN A 170 18.26 -20.01 3.82
N SER A 171 19.09 -21.05 3.81
CA SER A 171 19.43 -21.82 2.60
C SER A 171 18.24 -22.59 2.01
N LEU A 172 17.24 -22.91 2.84
CA LEU A 172 16.01 -23.62 2.46
C LEU A 172 14.81 -22.68 2.38
N SER A 173 14.82 -21.58 3.12
CA SER A 173 13.80 -20.53 3.03
C SER A 173 13.91 -19.76 1.72
N ARG A 174 12.78 -19.51 1.07
CA ARG A 174 12.69 -18.72 -0.16
C ARG A 174 12.37 -17.25 0.10
N ILE A 175 12.20 -16.84 1.36
CA ILE A 175 11.92 -15.45 1.74
C ILE A 175 12.82 -14.97 2.88
N ASP A 176 13.18 -13.70 2.84
CA ASP A 176 13.93 -13.04 3.91
C ASP A 176 13.11 -12.93 5.20
N ARG A 177 13.80 -12.95 6.35
CA ARG A 177 13.18 -12.82 7.67
C ARG A 177 12.28 -11.60 7.78
N GLY A 178 12.68 -10.45 7.25
CA GLY A 178 11.84 -9.25 7.27
C GLY A 178 10.57 -9.39 6.42
N ARG A 179 10.63 -10.09 5.28
CA ARG A 179 9.44 -10.40 4.48
C ARG A 179 8.49 -11.32 5.23
N TRP A 180 9.01 -12.34 5.93
CA TRP A 180 8.20 -13.17 6.80
C TRP A 180 7.53 -12.36 7.92
N VAL A 181 8.29 -11.50 8.61
CA VAL A 181 7.75 -10.59 9.66
C VAL A 181 6.65 -9.70 9.09
N SER A 182 6.84 -9.14 7.89
CA SER A 182 5.82 -8.33 7.21
C SER A 182 4.54 -9.11 6.96
N LEU A 183 4.62 -10.34 6.43
CA LEU A 183 3.45 -11.17 6.15
C LEU A 183 2.67 -11.53 7.43
N VAL A 184 3.38 -11.94 8.49
CA VAL A 184 2.74 -12.23 9.79
C VAL A 184 2.11 -10.98 10.38
N ALA A 185 2.83 -9.85 10.38
CA ALA A 185 2.31 -8.59 10.88
C ALA A 185 1.02 -8.18 10.17
N PHE A 186 0.98 -8.33 8.83
CA PHE A 186 -0.19 -8.05 8.02
C PHE A 186 -1.38 -8.92 8.41
N LEU A 187 -1.18 -10.24 8.50
CA LEU A 187 -2.23 -11.20 8.87
C LEU A 187 -2.77 -10.93 10.28
N VAL A 188 -1.89 -10.66 11.25
CA VAL A 188 -2.26 -10.27 12.61
C VAL A 188 -3.08 -8.98 12.60
N GLY A 189 -2.65 -7.99 11.82
CA GLY A 189 -3.37 -6.73 11.63
C GLY A 189 -4.76 -6.94 11.05
N ASN A 190 -4.87 -7.77 10.01
CA ASN A 190 -6.13 -8.09 9.35
C ASN A 190 -7.11 -8.75 10.33
N TRP A 191 -6.66 -9.73 11.09
CA TRP A 191 -7.49 -10.37 12.11
C TRP A 191 -7.96 -9.38 13.20
N GLN A 192 -7.07 -8.51 13.68
CA GLN A 192 -7.41 -7.47 14.65
C GLN A 192 -8.39 -6.43 14.09
N GLY A 193 -8.21 -6.01 12.84
CA GLY A 193 -9.13 -5.13 12.14
C GLY A 193 -10.50 -5.78 11.96
N SER A 194 -10.53 -7.06 11.61
CA SER A 194 -11.75 -7.86 11.47
C SER A 194 -12.56 -7.93 12.77
N VAL A 195 -11.90 -8.23 13.90
CA VAL A 195 -12.54 -8.21 15.22
C VAL A 195 -13.03 -6.80 15.57
N ARG A 196 -12.17 -5.79 15.43
CA ARG A 196 -12.47 -4.38 15.77
C ARG A 196 -13.65 -3.83 14.98
N HIS A 197 -13.69 -4.11 13.68
CA HIS A 197 -14.71 -3.59 12.77
C HIS A 197 -15.91 -4.52 12.61
N ARG A 198 -15.91 -5.68 13.29
CA ARG A 198 -16.95 -6.72 13.25
C ARG A 198 -17.23 -7.18 11.82
N VAL A 199 -16.18 -7.54 11.10
CA VAL A 199 -16.22 -8.05 9.73
C VAL A 199 -15.31 -9.27 9.60
N LEU A 200 -15.73 -10.30 8.87
CA LEU A 200 -14.86 -11.44 8.57
C LEU A 200 -14.03 -11.13 7.33
N TYR A 201 -12.76 -10.80 7.53
CA TYR A 201 -11.77 -10.51 6.48
C TYR A 201 -10.38 -10.97 6.95
N PHE A 202 -9.58 -11.57 6.06
CA PHE A 202 -8.33 -12.23 6.43
C PHE A 202 -7.33 -12.27 5.28
#